data_AF-A0AAE7EI91-F1
#
_entry.id   AF-A0AAE7EI91-F1
#
_cell.length_a   1.000
_cell.length_b   1.000
_cell.length_c   1.000
_cell.angle_alpha   90.00
_cell.angle_beta   90.00
_cell.angle_gamma   90.00
#
_symmetry.space_group_name_H-M   'P 1'
#
loop_
_entity.id
_entity.type
_entity.pdbx_description
1 polymer ?
#
loop_
_entity_poly.entity_id
_entity_poly.type
_entity_poly.pdbx_seq_one_letter_code
_entity_poly.pdbx_strand_id
1 'polypeptide(L)' 'MLSLWEVTQYVYFIGLLVSMIITFLVSRDTLPIRMLSALIIGLTWPLSLPVVLLFSLF' A
#
# COMPACT_ATOMS: atom_id res chain seq x y z
N MET A 1 -22.77 -0.23 17.50
CA MET A 1 -22.38 0.37 16.21
C MET A 1 -20.91 0.68 16.29
N LEU A 2 -20.10 0.24 15.33
CA LEU A 2 -18.73 0.74 15.20
C LEU A 2 -18.82 2.24 14.89
N SER A 3 -18.03 3.03 15.61
CA SER A 3 -17.91 4.46 15.35
C SER A 3 -17.21 4.68 14.00
N LEU A 4 -17.52 5.79 13.33
CA LEU A 4 -16.85 6.17 12.06
C LEU A 4 -15.32 6.22 12.22
N TRP A 5 -14.86 6.55 13.43
CA TRP A 5 -13.45 6.55 13.79
C TRP A 5 -12.82 5.15 13.71
N GLU A 6 -13.44 4.15 14.34
CA GLU A 6 -12.94 2.76 14.32
C GLU A 6 -12.94 2.21 12.88
N VAL A 7 -13.98 2.49 12.10
CA VAL A 7 -14.04 2.08 10.69
C VAL A 7 -12.90 2.69 9.88
N THR A 8 -12.60 3.96 10.09
CA THR A 8 -11.48 4.64 9.40
C THR A 8 -10.14 4.00 9.75
N GLN A 9 -9.92 3.66 11.02
CA GLN A 9 -8.70 2.97 11.45
C GLN A 9 -8.55 1.61 10.77
N TYR A 10 -9.62 0.80 10.72
CA TYR A 10 -9.58 -0.49 10.03
C TYR A 10 -9.30 -0.36 8.54
N VAL A 11 -9.94 0.60 7.86
CA VAL A 11 -9.72 0.85 6.43
C VAL A 11 -8.26 1.24 6.17
N TYR A 12 -7.69 2.13 6.98
CA TYR A 12 -6.29 2.53 6.84
C TYR A 12 -5.31 1.39 7.12
N PHE A 13 -5.60 0.54 8.11
CA PHE A 13 -4.75 -0.58 8.44
C PHE A 13 -4.77 -1.67 7.36
N ILE A 14 -5.96 -2.00 6.86
CA ILE A 14 -6.14 -2.95 5.75
C ILE A 14 -5.50 -2.40 4.48
N GLY A 15 -5.73 -1.12 4.16
CA GLY A 15 -5.13 -0.47 2.99
C GLY A 15 -3.61 -0.46 3.03
N LEU A 16 -3.01 -0.22 4.20
CA LEU A 16 -1.57 -0.28 4.40
C LEU A 16 -1.00 -1.67 4.12
N LEU A 17 -1.62 -2.72 4.68
CA LEU A 17 -1.16 -4.10 4.47
C LEU A 17 -1.30 -4.52 3.00
N VAL A 18 -2.44 -4.24 2.38
CA VAL A 18 -2.71 -4.60 0.98
C VAL A 18 -1.75 -3.88 0.04
N SER A 19 -1.55 -2.57 0.22
CA SER A 19 -0.64 -1.78 -0.62
C SER A 19 0.82 -2.18 -0.44
N MET A 20 1.26 -2.50 0.78
CA MET A 20 2.60 -3.07 1.01
C MET A 20 2.79 -4.37 0.24
N ILE A 21 1.83 -5.30 0.32
CA ILE A 21 1.91 -6.59 -0.37
C ILE A 21 1.95 -6.38 -1.90
N ILE A 22 1.05 -5.56 -2.43
CA ILE A 22 1.00 -5.26 -3.88
C ILE A 22 2.31 -4.64 -4.35
N THR A 23 2.78 -3.58 -3.68
CA THR A 23 4.02 -2.86 -4.07
C THR A 23 5.23 -3.78 -4.01
N PHE A 24 5.29 -4.64 -2.99
CA PHE A 24 6.35 -5.62 -2.84
C PHE A 24 6.33 -6.70 -3.95
N LEU A 25 5.17 -7.06 -4.48
CA LEU A 25 5.06 -7.98 -5.62
C LEU A 25 5.38 -7.31 -6.95
N VAL A 26 5.03 -6.03 -7.10
CA VAL A 26 5.23 -5.24 -8.34
C VAL A 26 6.70 -4.83 -8.51
N SER A 27 7.37 -4.40 -7.45
CA SER A 27 8.78 -3.99 -7.54
C SER A 27 9.68 -5.20 -7.84
N ARG A 28 10.51 -5.09 -8.89
CA ARG A 28 11.43 -6.15 -9.34
C ARG A 28 12.88 -5.87 -8.91
N ASP A 29 13.07 -4.93 -8.00
CA ASP A 29 14.38 -4.47 -7.53
C ASP A 29 14.98 -5.39 -6.45
N THR A 30 16.15 -4.98 -5.94
CA THR A 30 16.78 -5.65 -4.81
C THR A 30 15.88 -5.64 -3.57
N LEU A 31 15.89 -6.73 -2.79
CA LEU A 31 15.11 -6.89 -1.56
C LEU A 31 15.03 -5.65 -0.64
N PRO A 32 16.13 -4.93 -0.32
CA PRO A 32 16.06 -3.75 0.54
C PRO A 32 15.27 -2.59 -0.08
N ILE A 33 15.43 -2.34 -1.39
CA ILE A 33 14.68 -1.30 -2.12
C ILE A 33 13.21 -1.69 -2.21
N ARG A 34 12.94 -2.99 -2.38
CA ARG A 34 11.59 -3.53 -2.44
C ARG A 34 10.83 -3.36 -1.12
N MET A 35 11.50 -3.54 0.02
CA MET A 35 10.91 -3.31 1.34
C MET A 35 10.70 -1.82 1.62
N LEU A 36 11.68 -0.97 1.28
CA LEU A 36 11.56 0.48 1.47
C LEU A 36 10.42 1.07 0.63
N SER A 37 10.33 0.70 -0.65
CA SER A 37 9.26 1.14 -1.55
C SER A 37 7.89 0.66 -1.06
N ALA A 38 7.76 -0.62 -0.70
CA ALA A 38 6.53 -1.15 -0.13
C ALA A 38 6.11 -0.40 1.15
N LEU A 39 7.05 -0.02 2.00
CA LEU A 39 6.76 0.71 3.24
C LEU A 39 6.30 2.15 2.98
N ILE A 40 6.97 2.87 2.09
CA ILE A 40 6.61 4.25 1.72
C ILE A 40 5.23 4.29 1.04
N ILE A 41 4.97 3.37 0.13
CA ILE A 41 3.69 3.29 -0.57
C ILE A 41 2.60 2.76 0.36
N GLY A 42 2.93 1.81 1.23
CA GLY A 42 2.12 1.37 2.36
C GLY A 42 1.59 2.52 3.20
N LEU A 43 2.46 3.47 3.55
CA LEU A 43 2.10 4.62 4.37
C LEU A 43 1.25 5.66 3.63
N THR A 44 1.44 5.77 2.31
CA THR A 44 0.80 6.78 1.45
C THR A 44 -0.31 6.20 0.58
N TRP A 45 -0.77 4.99 0.92
CA TRP A 45 -1.63 4.15 0.10
C TRP A 45 -2.90 4.80 -0.46
N PRO A 46 -3.60 5.74 0.21
CA PRO A 46 -4.79 6.35 -0.36
C PRO A 46 -4.53 7.10 -1.67
N LEU A 47 -3.29 7.56 -1.87
CA LEU A 47 -2.87 8.33 -3.03
C LEU A 47 -1.97 7.52 -3.98
N SER A 48 -1.08 6.69 -3.45
CA SER A 48 -0.04 6.02 -4.24
C SER A 48 -0.46 4.65 -4.80
N LEU A 49 -1.41 3.95 -4.18
CA LEU A 49 -1.87 2.62 -4.62
C LEU A 49 -2.46 2.65 -6.06
N PRO A 50 -3.34 3.60 -6.44
CA PRO A 50 -3.85 3.68 -7.81
C PRO A 50 -2.74 3.87 -8.84
N VAL A 51 -1.74 4.68 -8.51
CA VAL A 51 -0.60 4.99 -9.38
C VAL A 51 0.28 3.76 -9.58
N VAL A 52 0.58 3.00 -8.52
CA VAL A 52 1.35 1.74 -8.62
C VAL A 52 0.65 0.70 -9.48
N LEU A 53 -0.67 0.56 -9.32
CA LEU A 53 -1.45 -0.37 -10.13
C LEU A 53 -1.47 0.03 -11.61
N LEU A 54 -1.59 1.33 -11.90
CA LEU A 54 -1.49 1.85 -13.26
C LEU A 54 -0.11 1.54 -13.87
N PHE A 55 0.98 1.82 -13.15
CA PHE A 55 2.33 1.48 -13.62
C PHE A 55 2.55 -0.04 -13.76
N SER A 56 1.86 -0.88 -12.99
CA SER A 56 1.93 -2.33 -13.14
C SER A 56 1.23 -2.85 -14.41
N LEU A 57 0.36 -2.05 -15.04
CA LEU A 57 -0.38 -2.42 -16.25
C LEU A 57 0.35 -2.04 -17.56
N PHE A 58 1.38 -1.19 -17.47
CA PHE A 58 2.21 -0.75 -18.60
C PHE A 58 3.58 -1.44 -18.58
#